data_AF-A0A6V8Q7R7-F1
#
_entry.id   AF-A0A6V8Q7R7-F1
#
_cell.length_a   1.000
_cell.length_b   1.000
_cell.length_c   1.000
_cell.angle_alpha   90.00
_cell.angle_beta   90.00
_cell.angle_gamma   90.00
#
_symmetry.space_group_name_H-M   'P 1'
#
loop_
_entity.id
_entity.type
_entity.pdbx_description
1 polymer ?
#
loop_
_entity_poly.entity_id
_entity_poly.type
_entity_poly.pdbx_seq_one_letter_code
_entity_poly.pdbx_strand_id
1 'polypeptide(L)'
;GYVFIDEIQRKENAGVFLKGLYDMQTPYKFIASGSGSVELKEKVHESLAGRKRMFELQTVSLREFINYKTEYKYEDRLNKYFQINKTESRSLLIEYLNFGGYPRVILEDTRAEKLKTSDEISRSYRAKDIAYRVNMERINSF
;
A
#
# COMPACT_ATOMS: atom_id res chain seq x y z
N GLY A 1 -17.16 1.74 -19.58
CA GLY A 1 -17.06 2.53 -18.33
C GLY A 1 -16.08 1.84 -17.37
N TYR A 2 -15.92 2.37 -16.15
CA TYR A 2 -15.05 1.79 -15.12
C TYR A 2 -15.84 1.47 -13.86
N VAL A 3 -15.51 0.36 -13.19
CA VAL A 3 -16.07 -0.03 -11.90
C VAL A 3 -14.92 -0.29 -10.93
N PHE A 4 -14.93 0.40 -9.80
CA PHE A 4 -13.95 0.25 -8.74
C PHE A 4 -14.54 -0.59 -7.62
N ILE A 5 -13.81 -1.62 -7.20
CA ILE A 5 -14.19 -2.50 -6.11
C ILE A 5 -13.11 -2.39 -5.04
N ASP A 6 -13.44 -1.73 -3.94
CA ASP A 6 -12.50 -1.52 -2.85
C ASP A 6 -12.47 -2.72 -1.90
N GLU A 7 -11.29 -3.05 -1.38
CA GLU A 7 -11.10 -4.07 -0.34
C GLU A 7 -11.69 -5.45 -0.70
N ILE A 8 -11.47 -5.93 -1.94
CA ILE A 8 -12.08 -7.17 -2.45
C ILE A 8 -11.75 -8.41 -1.60
N GLN A 9 -10.63 -8.42 -0.85
CA GLN A 9 -10.29 -9.49 0.09
C GLN A 9 -11.35 -9.72 1.17
N ARG A 10 -12.18 -8.73 1.49
CA ARG A 10 -13.27 -8.90 2.46
C ARG A 10 -14.40 -9.79 1.94
N LYS A 11 -14.47 -10.00 0.62
CA LYS A 11 -15.45 -10.88 0.00
C LYS A 11 -14.94 -12.32 0.01
N GLU A 12 -15.70 -13.21 0.64
CA GLU A 12 -15.48 -14.65 0.48
C GLU A 12 -15.55 -15.07 -0.98
N ASN A 13 -14.60 -15.91 -1.40
CA ASN A 13 -14.43 -16.37 -2.78
C ASN A 13 -14.28 -15.23 -3.81
N ALA A 14 -13.62 -14.13 -3.41
CA ALA A 14 -13.30 -12.98 -4.25
C ALA A 14 -12.82 -13.33 -5.66
N GLY A 15 -11.96 -14.35 -5.78
CA GLY A 15 -11.43 -14.82 -7.06
C GLY A 15 -12.51 -15.35 -8.01
N VAL A 16 -13.44 -16.15 -7.50
CA VAL A 16 -14.58 -16.68 -8.27
C VAL A 16 -15.53 -15.56 -8.67
N PHE A 17 -15.78 -14.61 -7.75
CA PHE A 17 -16.61 -13.45 -8.02
C PHE A 17 -16.05 -12.59 -9.17
N LEU A 18 -14.76 -12.24 -9.10
CA LEU A 18 -14.08 -11.49 -10.16
C LEU A 18 -14.04 -12.26 -11.48
N LYS A 19 -13.86 -13.58 -11.43
CA LYS A 19 -13.91 -14.44 -12.62
C LYS A 19 -15.28 -14.37 -13.29
N GLY A 20 -16.36 -14.46 -12.50
CA GLY A 20 -17.72 -14.31 -12.99
C GLY A 20 -17.95 -12.96 -13.68
N LEU A 21 -17.52 -11.86 -13.06
CA LEU A 21 -17.63 -10.52 -13.65
C LEU A 21 -16.88 -10.39 -14.98
N TYR A 22 -15.70 -11.00 -15.09
CA TYR A 22 -14.93 -11.03 -16.32
C TYR A 22 -15.62 -11.86 -17.41
N ASP A 23 -16.11 -13.05 -17.06
CA ASP A 23 -16.74 -14.00 -17.99
C ASP A 23 -18.10 -13.50 -18.52
N MET A 24 -18.74 -12.54 -17.83
CA MET A 24 -19.95 -11.84 -18.32
C MET A 24 -19.70 -10.92 -19.52
N GLN A 25 -18.45 -10.67 -19.92
CA GLN A 25 -18.07 -9.84 -21.08
C GLN A 25 -18.76 -8.47 -21.12
N THR A 26 -18.94 -7.85 -19.96
CA THR A 26 -19.55 -6.52 -19.88
C THR A 26 -18.63 -5.46 -20.52
N PRO A 27 -19.17 -4.33 -21.01
CA PRO A 27 -18.35 -3.24 -21.56
C PRO A 27 -17.58 -2.43 -20.49
N TYR A 28 -17.53 -2.91 -19.24
CA TYR A 28 -16.90 -2.24 -18.12
C TYR A 28 -15.52 -2.84 -17.82
N LYS A 29 -14.58 -1.96 -17.48
CA LYS A 29 -13.29 -2.36 -16.90
C LYS A 29 -13.41 -2.38 -15.38
N PHE A 30 -13.10 -3.51 -14.77
CA PHE A 30 -13.11 -3.69 -13.32
C PHE A 30 -11.70 -3.42 -12.77
N ILE A 31 -11.63 -2.59 -11.73
CA ILE A 31 -10.42 -2.28 -10.99
C ILE A 31 -10.69 -2.66 -9.54
N ALA A 32 -9.95 -3.62 -9.01
CA ALA A 32 -10.11 -4.09 -7.64
C ALA A 32 -8.87 -3.73 -6.81
N SER A 33 -9.08 -3.20 -5.61
CA SER A 33 -8.01 -2.95 -4.64
C SER A 33 -8.03 -4.02 -3.54
N GLY A 34 -6.90 -4.18 -2.84
CA GLY A 34 -6.87 -4.95 -1.62
C GLY A 34 -5.59 -4.81 -0.82
N SER A 35 -5.72 -4.58 0.48
CA SER A 35 -4.62 -4.36 1.42
C SER A 35 -4.02 -5.67 1.99
N GLY A 36 -4.71 -6.81 1.82
CA GLY A 36 -4.28 -8.13 2.29
C GLY A 36 -3.44 -8.86 1.24
N SER A 37 -2.15 -8.55 1.15
CA SER A 37 -1.30 -9.03 0.06
C SER A 37 -1.16 -10.55 0.01
N VAL A 38 -1.14 -11.28 1.14
CA VAL A 38 -0.87 -12.73 1.13
C VAL A 38 -2.10 -13.55 0.74
N GLU A 39 -3.23 -13.40 1.44
CA GLU A 39 -4.46 -14.16 1.14
C GLU A 39 -5.05 -13.83 -0.23
N LEU A 40 -4.92 -12.56 -0.66
CA LEU A 40 -5.35 -12.11 -1.99
C LEU A 40 -4.38 -12.60 -3.08
N LYS A 41 -3.05 -12.67 -2.80
CA LYS A 41 -2.09 -13.24 -3.76
C LYS A 41 -2.23 -14.75 -3.92
N GLU A 42 -2.78 -15.50 -2.97
CA GLU A 42 -2.98 -16.96 -3.15
C GLU A 42 -4.33 -17.26 -3.82
N LYS A 43 -5.46 -16.93 -3.18
CA LYS A 43 -6.80 -17.34 -3.64
C LYS A 43 -7.28 -16.62 -4.90
N VAL A 44 -6.91 -15.35 -5.08
CA VAL A 44 -7.31 -14.54 -6.26
C VAL A 44 -6.30 -14.69 -7.40
N HIS A 45 -5.12 -15.25 -7.17
CA HIS A 45 -4.13 -15.48 -8.23
C HIS A 45 -4.42 -16.74 -9.04
N GLU A 46 -4.72 -17.85 -8.39
CA GLU A 46 -5.05 -19.09 -9.09
C GLU A 46 -6.31 -18.96 -9.96
N SER A 47 -7.34 -18.30 -9.44
CA SER A 47 -8.66 -18.20 -10.10
C SER A 47 -8.72 -17.26 -11.31
N LEU A 48 -7.76 -16.33 -11.45
CA LEU A 48 -7.76 -15.28 -12.48
C LEU A 48 -6.52 -15.31 -13.39
N ALA A 49 -5.78 -16.42 -13.44
CA ALA A 49 -4.62 -16.56 -14.30
C ALA A 49 -4.94 -16.19 -15.77
N GLY A 50 -4.14 -15.29 -16.34
CA GLY A 50 -4.32 -14.78 -17.72
C GLY A 50 -5.48 -13.79 -17.92
N ARG A 51 -6.31 -13.52 -16.91
CA ARG A 51 -7.49 -12.62 -17.00
C ARG A 51 -7.34 -11.34 -16.19
N LYS A 52 -6.17 -11.10 -15.60
CA LYS A 52 -5.90 -9.92 -14.77
C LYS A 52 -4.53 -9.30 -15.06
N ARG A 53 -4.42 -8.02 -14.70
CA ARG A 53 -3.13 -7.33 -14.53
C ARG A 53 -2.99 -6.93 -13.07
N MET A 54 -1.86 -7.29 -12.47
CA MET A 54 -1.56 -6.95 -11.08
C MET A 54 -0.71 -5.69 -11.03
N PHE A 55 -1.07 -4.78 -10.13
CA PHE A 55 -0.28 -3.61 -9.80
C PHE A 55 -0.01 -3.65 -8.30
N GLU A 56 1.25 -3.48 -7.91
CA GLU A 56 1.64 -3.39 -6.51
C GLU A 56 1.95 -1.92 -6.19
N LEU A 57 1.18 -1.35 -5.26
CA LEU A 57 1.40 0.00 -4.77
C LEU A 57 2.28 -0.07 -3.52
N GLN A 58 3.49 0.48 -3.62
CA GLN A 58 4.41 0.58 -2.49
C GLN A 58 4.11 1.83 -1.65
N THR A 59 4.74 1.92 -0.48
CA THR A 59 4.74 3.17 0.29
C THR A 59 5.43 4.29 -0.49
N VAL A 60 5.12 5.53 -0.12
CA VAL A 60 5.73 6.72 -0.73
C VAL A 60 7.24 6.62 -0.62
N SER A 61 7.93 6.76 -1.75
CA SER A 61 9.38 6.76 -1.80
C SER A 61 9.96 8.04 -1.20
N LEU A 62 11.25 8.03 -0.83
CA LEU A 62 11.96 9.23 -0.38
C LEU A 62 11.85 10.38 -1.41
N ARG A 63 11.90 10.05 -2.71
CA ARG A 63 11.78 11.04 -3.79
C ARG A 63 10.42 11.72 -3.77
N GLU A 64 9.34 10.94 -3.71
CA GLU A 64 7.97 11.45 -3.64
C GLU A 64 7.72 12.22 -2.34
N PHE A 65 8.28 11.76 -1.22
CA PHE A 65 8.22 12.46 0.06
C PHE A 65 8.85 13.85 -0.01
N ILE A 66 10.06 13.97 -0.58
CA ILE A 66 10.75 15.26 -0.70
C ILE A 66 10.02 16.16 -1.69
N ASN A 67 9.52 15.61 -2.80
CA ASN A 67 8.66 16.37 -3.71
C ASN A 67 7.42 16.90 -3.00
N TYR A 68 6.73 16.06 -2.22
CA TYR A 68 5.57 16.47 -1.43
C TYR A 68 5.92 17.58 -0.43
N LYS A 69 7.00 17.43 0.35
CA LYS A 69 7.44 18.43 1.35
C LYS A 69 7.92 19.74 0.73
N THR A 70 8.37 19.72 -0.53
CA THR A 70 8.78 20.91 -1.26
C THR A 70 7.68 21.48 -2.16
N GLU A 71 6.43 21.03 -2.00
CA GLU A 71 5.29 21.42 -2.84
C GLU A 71 5.57 21.23 -4.35
N TYR A 72 6.32 20.18 -4.68
CA TYR A 72 6.72 19.80 -6.04
C TYR A 72 7.56 20.86 -6.78
N LYS A 73 8.07 21.90 -6.10
CA LYS A 73 8.88 22.98 -6.69
C LYS A 73 10.16 22.49 -7.39
N TYR A 74 10.66 21.31 -7.00
CA TYR A 74 11.92 20.75 -7.47
C TYR A 74 11.80 19.38 -8.14
N GLU A 75 10.61 18.96 -8.57
CA GLU A 75 10.34 17.60 -9.08
C GLU A 75 11.35 17.11 -10.15
N ASP A 76 11.71 17.98 -11.10
CA ASP A 76 12.66 17.70 -12.18
C ASP A 76 14.12 18.06 -11.83
N ARG A 77 14.36 18.66 -10.66
CA ARG A 77 15.66 19.24 -10.26
C ARG A 77 16.10 18.85 -8.86
N LEU A 78 15.61 17.71 -8.34
CA LEU A 78 15.97 17.21 -7.00
C LEU A 78 17.48 17.08 -6.78
N ASN A 79 18.24 16.66 -7.80
CA ASN A 79 19.70 16.59 -7.69
C ASN A 79 20.33 17.95 -7.36
N LYS A 80 19.81 19.03 -7.96
CA LYS A 80 20.26 20.40 -7.70
C LYS A 80 19.78 20.86 -6.32
N TYR A 81 18.55 20.51 -5.94
CA TYR A 81 18.03 20.77 -4.59
C TYR A 81 18.91 20.14 -3.51
N PHE A 82 19.30 18.87 -3.65
CA PHE A 82 20.18 18.19 -2.70
C PHE A 82 21.58 18.83 -2.57
N GLN A 83 22.10 19.40 -3.66
CA GLN A 83 23.39 20.07 -3.65
C GLN A 83 23.36 21.44 -2.96
N ILE A 84 22.27 22.19 -3.17
CA ILE A 84 22.11 23.56 -2.64
C ILE A 84 21.58 23.53 -1.20
N ASN A 85 20.56 22.73 -0.93
CA ASN A 85 19.84 22.67 0.34
C ASN A 85 20.27 21.47 1.19
N LYS A 86 21.59 21.28 1.39
CA LYS A 86 22.15 20.10 2.09
C LYS A 86 21.57 19.89 3.49
N THR A 87 21.42 20.96 4.27
CA THR A 87 20.91 20.88 5.66
C THR A 87 19.45 20.44 5.68
N GLU A 88 18.61 21.06 4.85
CA GLU A 88 17.18 20.72 4.76
C GLU A 88 16.99 19.30 4.20
N SER A 89 17.73 18.95 3.15
CA SER A 89 17.72 17.60 2.56
C SER A 89 18.11 16.53 3.58
N ARG A 90 19.09 16.80 4.44
CA ARG A 90 19.47 15.91 5.54
C ARG A 90 18.38 15.81 6.59
N SER A 91 17.72 16.91 6.93
CA SER A 91 16.59 16.92 7.85
C SER A 91 15.42 16.07 7.33
N LEU A 92 15.05 16.25 6.07
CA LEU A 92 14.00 15.47 5.40
C LEU A 92 14.36 13.99 5.31
N LEU A 93 15.62 13.66 5.01
CA LEU A 93 16.09 12.27 5.02
C LEU A 93 15.97 11.65 6.41
N ILE A 94 16.37 12.36 7.47
CA ILE A 94 16.26 11.88 8.85
C ILE A 94 14.78 11.69 9.23
N GLU A 95 13.90 12.61 8.84
CA GLU A 95 12.46 12.47 9.06
C GLU A 95 11.92 11.20 8.38
N TYR A 96 12.22 11.00 7.10
CA TYR A 96 11.79 9.82 6.35
C TYR A 96 12.34 8.52 6.94
N LEU A 97 13.59 8.49 7.40
CA LEU A 97 14.18 7.30 8.02
C LEU A 97 13.54 6.97 9.38
N ASN A 98 13.08 7.99 10.13
CA ASN A 98 12.43 7.78 11.42
C ASN A 98 10.97 7.33 11.30
N PHE A 99 10.26 7.83 10.29
CA PHE A 99 8.79 7.67 10.17
C PHE A 99 8.35 6.79 8.99
N GLY A 100 9.25 6.53 8.04
CA GLY A 100 8.98 5.76 6.84
C GLY A 100 8.10 6.46 5.82
N GLY A 101 7.66 5.69 4.83
CA GLY A 101 6.92 6.17 3.65
C GLY A 101 5.40 6.04 3.72
N TYR A 102 4.81 5.72 4.88
CA TYR A 102 3.35 5.52 4.96
C TYR A 102 2.64 6.85 4.68
N PRO A 103 1.73 6.92 3.68
CA PRO A 103 1.09 8.18 3.29
C PRO A 103 0.44 8.89 4.49
N ARG A 104 -0.27 8.15 5.34
CA ARG A 104 -0.93 8.73 6.51
C ARG A 104 0.06 9.40 7.46
N VAL A 105 1.22 8.80 7.71
CA VAL A 105 2.26 9.36 8.58
C VAL A 105 2.89 10.62 7.98
N ILE A 106 3.07 10.65 6.65
CA ILE A 106 3.65 11.80 5.94
C ILE A 106 2.74 13.05 6.03
N LEU A 107 1.42 12.82 6.06
CA LEU A 107 0.38 13.86 6.10
C LEU A 107 0.21 14.50 7.48
N GLU A 108 0.66 13.87 8.56
CA GLU A 108 0.52 14.45 9.89
C GLU A 108 1.45 15.66 10.08
N ASP A 109 0.95 16.71 10.76
CA ASP A 109 1.68 17.97 10.92
C ASP A 109 2.71 17.92 12.05
N THR A 110 2.36 17.27 13.17
CA THR A 110 3.20 17.27 14.37
C THR A 110 3.97 15.96 14.52
N ARG A 111 5.16 16.04 15.12
CA ARG A 111 5.97 14.85 15.44
C ARG A 111 5.22 13.88 16.37
N ALA A 112 4.40 14.39 17.28
CA ALA A 112 3.62 13.58 18.21
C ALA A 112 2.56 12.74 17.47
N GLU A 113 1.80 13.36 16.56
CA GLU A 113 0.82 12.64 15.75
C GLU A 113 1.50 11.63 14.81
N LYS A 114 2.62 12.00 14.17
CA LYS A 114 3.41 11.03 13.37
C LYS A 114 3.79 9.78 14.15
N LEU A 115 4.28 9.95 15.38
CA LEU A 115 4.65 8.84 16.25
C LEU A 115 3.42 7.98 16.59
N LYS A 116 2.31 8.62 16.97
CA LYS A 116 1.06 7.94 17.31
C LYS A 116 0.52 7.14 16.12
N THR A 117 0.39 7.76 14.95
CA THR A 117 -0.06 7.10 13.72
C THR A 117 0.87 5.96 13.32
N SER A 118 2.19 6.17 13.41
CA SER A 118 3.17 5.11 13.12
C SER A 118 3.03 3.92 14.08
N ASP A 119 2.78 4.17 15.37
CA ASP A 119 2.55 3.11 16.36
C ASP A 119 1.24 2.37 16.11
N GLU A 120 0.16 3.08 15.78
CA GLU A 120 -1.13 2.49 15.41
C GLU A 120 -1.01 1.57 14.19
N ILE A 121 -0.33 2.02 13.13
CA ILE A 121 -0.06 1.23 11.93
C ILE A 121 0.77 -0.01 12.29
N SER A 122 1.87 0.17 13.02
CA SER A 122 2.76 -0.92 13.45
C SER A 122 2.01 -1.98 14.26
N ARG A 123 1.16 -1.56 15.21
CA ARG A 123 0.30 -2.48 15.98
C ARG A 123 -0.69 -3.24 15.10
N SER A 124 -1.30 -2.57 14.13
CA SER A 124 -2.24 -3.21 13.21
C SER A 124 -1.56 -4.32 12.39
N TYR A 125 -0.36 -4.06 11.86
CA TYR A 125 0.41 -5.07 11.14
C TYR A 125 0.84 -6.23 12.05
N ARG A 126 1.38 -5.95 13.25
CA ARG A 126 1.74 -7.01 14.21
C ARG A 126 0.54 -7.87 14.62
N ALA A 127 -0.61 -7.26 14.86
CA ALA A 127 -1.84 -7.97 15.20
C ALA A 127 -2.28 -8.88 14.03
N LYS A 128 -2.22 -8.39 12.79
CA LYS A 128 -2.48 -9.19 11.59
C LYS A 128 -1.51 -10.35 11.45
N ASP A 129 -0.21 -10.13 11.65
CA ASP A 129 0.82 -11.17 11.53
C ASP A 129 0.62 -12.29 12.57
N ILE A 130 0.30 -11.92 13.81
CA ILE A 130 0.00 -12.90 14.88
C ILE A 130 -1.25 -13.71 14.52
N ALA A 131 -2.34 -13.03 14.12
CA ALA A 131 -3.58 -13.70 13.73
C ALA A 131 -3.36 -14.66 12.54
N TYR A 132 -2.57 -14.24 11.56
CA TYR A 132 -2.22 -15.06 10.41
C TYR A 132 -1.42 -16.31 10.82
N ARG A 133 -0.40 -16.16 11.68
CA ARG A 133 0.39 -17.30 12.19
C ARG A 133 -0.47 -18.31 12.96
N VAL A 134 -1.33 -17.84 13.86
CA VAL A 134 -2.23 -18.71 14.63
C VAL A 134 -3.21 -19.47 13.72
N ASN A 135 -3.72 -18.81 12.68
CA ASN A 135 -4.58 -19.49 11.70
C ASN A 135 -3.82 -20.53 10.86
N MET A 136 -2.57 -20.27 10.48
CA MET A 136 -1.75 -21.28 9.78
C MET A 136 -1.45 -22.50 10.65
N GLU A 137 -1.17 -22.31 11.94
CA GLU A 137 -0.96 -23.42 12.88
C GLU A 137 -2.20 -24.30 13.01
N ARG A 138 -3.40 -23.69 13.04
CA ARG A 138 -4.67 -24.43 13.04
C ARG A 138 -4.93 -25.22 11.76
N ILE A 139 -4.55 -24.69 10.60
CA ILE A 139 -4.74 -25.39 9.31
C ILE A 139 -3.78 -26.57 9.19
N ASN A 140 -2.55 -26.46 9.71
CA ASN A 140 -1.55 -27.53 9.68
C ASN A 140 -1.77 -28.62 10.74
N SER A 141 -2.70 -28.42 11.69
CA SER A 141 -3.03 -29.41 12.74
C SER A 141 -4.17 -30.36 12.39
N PHE A 142 -4.62 -30.40 11.13
CA PHE A 142 -5.62 -31.34 10.61
C PHE A 142 -5.04 -32.21 9.49
#